data_AF-F0W2D5-F1
#
_entry.id   AF-F0W2D5-F1
#
_cell.length_a   1.000
_cell.length_b   1.000
_cell.length_c   1.000
_cell.angle_alpha   90.00
_cell.angle_beta   90.00
_cell.angle_gamma   90.00
#
_symmetry.space_group_name_H-M   'P 1'
#
loop_
_entity.id
_entity.type
_entity.pdbx_description
1 polymer ?
#
loop_
_entity_poly.entity_id
_entity_poly.type
_entity_poly.pdbx_seq_one_letter_code
_entity_poly.pdbx_strand_id
1 'polypeptide(L)'
;MSRKGVGCSQNYSSHWKSFEHAVREELANTKGCPEMFLRAETDLSRMLKTICFEHARPYISYGLRKVLGKSASNTNVRSSMEHKNIEKQLAAIAGIIERLDRVSPIAPANLRSCCQHMLSEFRSYYHDSPNPVRHTVGNLIVLRTICPILVHPEKMGFPLHTKSLFVSGVQMAKIFQHTLYGRLFDAGEYNAGKLNAFVCTYEPILLAFLADLSSPHPKTQPTALVRHPVATESFTKSYSERCTNWSAEPTLRRHVSVSNMLSVRDHNPKQRKSFSRTLWQKVKISFLHNTLPSSFH
;
A
#
# COMPACT_ATOMS: atom_id res chain seq x y z
N MET A 1 35.98 16.87 35.78
CA MET A 1 35.71 16.99 34.33
C MET A 1 34.32 16.44 34.05
N SER A 2 33.37 17.33 33.75
CA SER A 2 31.95 17.00 33.56
C SER A 2 31.68 16.69 32.08
N ARG A 3 31.30 15.44 31.75
CA ARG A 3 30.89 15.07 30.38
C ARG A 3 29.40 15.37 30.21
N LYS A 4 29.11 16.49 29.55
CA LYS A 4 27.78 16.83 29.05
C LYS A 4 27.30 15.73 28.09
N GLY A 5 26.19 15.10 28.42
CA GLY A 5 25.42 14.26 27.50
C GLY A 5 24.86 15.14 26.39
N VAL A 6 25.22 14.82 25.14
CA VAL A 6 24.67 15.47 23.96
C VAL A 6 23.31 14.85 23.69
N GLY A 7 22.26 15.60 24.02
CA GLY A 7 20.89 15.27 23.71
C GLY A 7 20.65 15.28 22.21
N CYS A 8 20.21 14.14 21.67
CA CYS A 8 19.70 13.99 20.31
C CYS A 8 18.38 13.20 20.36
N SER A 9 17.38 13.71 21.09
CA SER A 9 16.06 13.06 21.22
C SER A 9 14.86 13.99 21.05
N GLN A 10 15.06 15.27 20.73
CA GLN A 10 13.93 16.22 20.67
C GLN A 10 13.14 16.20 19.35
N ASN A 11 13.73 15.77 18.23
CA ASN A 11 13.05 15.82 16.91
C ASN A 11 12.19 14.61 16.57
N TYR A 12 12.26 13.48 17.30
CA TYR A 12 11.35 12.35 17.05
C TYR A 12 9.98 12.51 17.74
N SER A 13 9.93 13.30 18.82
CA SER A 13 8.77 13.35 19.73
C SER A 13 7.56 14.10 19.15
N SER A 14 7.78 15.22 18.45
CA SER A 14 6.69 16.00 17.84
C SER A 14 6.01 15.25 16.69
N HIS A 15 6.81 14.69 15.77
CA HIS A 15 6.31 13.91 14.65
C HIS A 15 5.57 12.64 15.09
N TRP A 16 6.02 12.00 16.17
CA TRP A 16 5.34 10.84 16.73
C TRP A 16 3.96 11.22 17.32
N LYS A 17 3.87 12.29 18.11
CA LYS A 17 2.57 12.77 18.63
C LYS A 17 1.58 13.13 17.53
N SER A 18 2.05 13.76 16.45
CA SER A 18 1.23 14.03 15.27
C SER A 18 0.73 12.76 14.60
N PHE A 19 1.57 11.72 14.53
CA PHE A 19 1.18 10.41 14.01
C PHE A 19 0.11 9.75 14.87
N GLU A 20 0.29 9.69 16.20
CA GLU A 20 -0.70 9.12 17.13
C GLU A 20 -2.05 9.83 17.02
N HIS A 21 -2.02 11.17 16.93
CA HIS A 21 -3.23 11.96 16.73
C HIS A 21 -3.93 11.62 15.40
N ALA A 22 -3.17 11.59 14.29
CA ALA A 22 -3.71 11.25 12.98
C ALA A 22 -4.29 9.83 12.91
N VAL A 23 -3.75 8.87 13.67
CA VAL A 23 -4.32 7.52 13.81
C VAL A 23 -5.69 7.58 14.47
N ARG A 24 -5.84 8.31 15.57
CA ARG A 24 -7.13 8.44 16.28
C ARG A 24 -8.17 9.17 15.46
N GLU A 25 -7.77 10.23 14.76
CA GLU A 25 -8.67 10.95 13.85
C GLU A 25 -9.15 10.05 12.69
N GLU A 26 -8.24 9.30 12.06
CA GLU A 26 -8.62 8.33 11.01
C GLU A 26 -9.61 7.29 11.56
N LEU A 27 -9.38 6.76 12.76
CA LEU A 27 -10.28 5.81 13.43
C LEU A 27 -11.66 6.43 13.66
N ALA A 28 -11.74 7.66 14.17
CA ALA A 28 -13.03 8.35 14.34
C ALA A 28 -13.76 8.56 13.00
N ASN A 29 -13.00 8.87 11.94
CA ASN A 29 -13.54 9.15 10.60
C ASN A 29 -14.07 7.91 9.86
N THR A 30 -13.80 6.70 10.34
CA THR A 30 -14.35 5.45 9.80
C THR A 30 -15.87 5.31 9.95
N LYS A 31 -16.51 6.10 10.82
CA LYS A 31 -17.95 6.05 11.15
C LYS A 31 -18.41 4.64 11.56
N GLY A 32 -17.59 3.93 12.32
CA GLY A 32 -17.91 2.59 12.84
C GLY A 32 -17.69 1.45 11.84
N CYS A 33 -17.14 1.72 10.66
CA CYS A 33 -16.82 0.70 9.66
C CYS A 33 -15.31 0.39 9.65
N PRO A 34 -14.84 -0.71 10.26
CA PRO A 34 -13.43 -1.02 10.37
C PRO A 34 -12.73 -1.12 9.01
N GLU A 35 -13.44 -1.56 7.96
CA GLU A 35 -12.90 -1.66 6.61
C GLU A 35 -12.60 -0.31 5.95
N MET A 36 -13.09 0.79 6.51
CA MET A 36 -12.86 2.15 6.02
C MET A 36 -11.59 2.79 6.58
N PHE A 37 -11.03 2.24 7.66
CA PHE A 37 -9.74 2.69 8.17
C PHE A 37 -8.71 2.59 7.04
N LEU A 38 -7.95 3.66 6.82
CA LEU A 38 -6.92 3.66 5.81
C LEU A 38 -7.50 3.46 4.37
N ARG A 39 -8.68 4.01 4.07
CA ARG A 39 -9.21 4.09 2.69
C ARG A 39 -9.20 5.49 2.05
N ALA A 40 -9.30 6.55 2.85
CA ALA A 40 -9.30 7.91 2.36
C ALA A 40 -7.88 8.46 2.20
N GLU A 41 -7.71 9.54 1.44
CA GLU A 41 -6.47 10.33 1.49
C GLU A 41 -6.58 11.32 2.65
N THR A 42 -5.84 11.03 3.71
CA THR A 42 -5.81 11.79 4.97
C THR A 42 -4.37 12.09 5.39
N ASP A 43 -4.21 12.87 6.46
CA ASP A 43 -2.91 13.21 7.03
C ASP A 43 -2.11 11.97 7.41
N LEU A 44 -2.78 10.99 8.04
CA LEU A 44 -2.19 9.69 8.33
C LEU A 44 -1.69 9.00 7.05
N SER A 45 -2.50 9.00 5.99
CA SER A 45 -2.10 8.38 4.72
C SER A 45 -0.86 9.06 4.09
N ARG A 46 -0.71 10.38 4.26
CA ARG A 46 0.45 11.15 3.78
C ARG A 46 1.70 10.80 4.58
N MET A 47 1.60 10.77 5.91
CA MET A 47 2.71 10.38 6.79
C MET A 47 3.17 8.95 6.48
N LEU A 48 2.23 8.02 6.32
CA LEU A 48 2.52 6.62 5.99
C LEU A 48 3.15 6.46 4.60
N LYS A 49 2.81 7.34 3.65
CA LYS A 49 3.46 7.37 2.33
C LYS A 49 4.94 7.71 2.46
N THR A 50 5.31 8.73 3.23
CA THR A 50 6.72 9.05 3.52
C THR A 50 7.44 7.86 4.15
N ILE A 51 6.84 7.22 5.16
CA ILE A 51 7.42 6.04 5.80
C ILE A 51 7.66 4.90 4.80
N CYS A 52 6.70 4.60 3.93
CA CYS A 52 6.82 3.48 3.00
C CYS A 52 7.74 3.77 1.81
N PHE A 53 7.62 4.95 1.20
CA PHE A 53 8.29 5.29 -0.05
C PHE A 53 9.65 5.97 0.13
N GLU A 54 9.97 6.43 1.34
CA GLU A 54 11.28 7.00 1.65
C GLU A 54 12.06 6.10 2.60
N HIS A 55 11.53 5.84 3.80
CA HIS A 55 12.27 5.10 4.83
C HIS A 55 12.30 3.59 4.60
N ALA A 56 11.16 3.00 4.25
CA ALA A 56 11.06 1.56 4.01
C ALA A 56 11.28 1.17 2.54
N ARG A 57 11.69 2.12 1.71
CA ARG A 57 11.87 1.88 0.28
C ARG A 57 12.82 0.72 -0.03
N PRO A 58 14.03 0.63 0.55
CA PRO A 58 14.94 -0.48 0.27
C PRO A 58 14.32 -1.85 0.63
N TYR A 59 13.59 -1.91 1.75
CA TYR A 59 12.92 -3.09 2.24
C TYR A 59 11.80 -3.56 1.28
N ILE A 60 10.89 -2.65 0.91
CA ILE A 60 9.79 -2.96 -0.02
C ILE A 60 10.35 -3.29 -1.42
N SER A 61 11.34 -2.53 -1.89
CA SER A 61 11.98 -2.77 -3.18
C SER A 61 12.64 -4.15 -3.23
N TYR A 62 13.25 -4.61 -2.13
CA TYR A 62 13.80 -5.96 -2.04
C TYR A 62 12.75 -7.05 -2.28
N GLY A 63 11.57 -6.91 -1.66
CA GLY A 63 10.45 -7.84 -1.86
C GLY A 63 9.98 -7.88 -3.32
N LEU A 64 9.96 -6.72 -3.99
CA LEU A 64 9.41 -6.58 -5.34
C LEU A 64 10.42 -6.82 -6.48
N ARG A 65 11.73 -6.79 -6.20
CA ARG A 65 12.78 -6.75 -7.25
C ARG A 65 12.77 -7.90 -8.27
N LYS A 66 12.38 -9.13 -7.92
CA LYS A 66 12.34 -10.23 -8.90
C LYS A 66 11.15 -10.12 -9.86
N VAL A 67 10.11 -9.39 -9.47
CA VAL A 67 8.91 -9.20 -10.29
C VAL A 67 9.03 -7.92 -11.13
N LEU A 68 9.55 -6.84 -10.52
CA LEU A 68 9.58 -5.50 -11.13
C LEU A 68 10.99 -4.99 -11.47
N GLY A 69 12.06 -5.68 -11.09
CA GLY A 69 13.44 -5.21 -11.29
C GLY A 69 13.93 -5.35 -12.74
N LYS A 70 15.03 -4.66 -13.08
CA LYS A 70 15.64 -4.68 -14.43
C LYS A 70 15.98 -6.09 -14.91
N SER A 71 16.36 -7.00 -14.02
CA SER A 71 16.62 -8.41 -14.35
C SER A 71 15.36 -9.18 -14.77
N ALA A 72 14.16 -8.72 -14.39
CA ALA A 72 12.89 -9.24 -14.89
C ALA A 72 12.60 -8.80 -16.34
N SER A 73 13.25 -7.73 -16.82
CA SER A 73 13.17 -7.30 -18.23
C SER A 73 14.10 -8.08 -19.16
N ASN A 74 15.20 -8.65 -18.65
CA ASN A 74 16.25 -9.31 -19.46
C ASN A 74 16.12 -10.84 -19.54
N THR A 75 15.22 -11.43 -18.76
CA THR A 75 14.89 -12.85 -18.84
C THR A 75 13.65 -13.01 -19.70
N ASN A 76 13.39 -14.23 -20.19
CA ASN A 76 12.11 -14.66 -20.80
C ASN A 76 10.86 -14.36 -19.92
N VAL A 77 10.98 -13.62 -18.82
CA VAL A 77 9.93 -13.09 -17.96
C VAL A 77 9.05 -12.03 -18.66
N ARG A 78 9.50 -11.42 -19.77
CA ARG A 78 8.58 -10.63 -20.61
C ARG A 78 7.48 -11.49 -21.28
N SER A 79 7.76 -12.78 -21.56
CA SER A 79 6.75 -13.80 -21.90
C SER A 79 6.03 -14.39 -20.67
N SER A 80 6.46 -14.00 -19.46
CA SER A 80 5.90 -14.46 -18.17
C SER A 80 4.81 -13.58 -17.61
N MET A 81 4.68 -12.35 -18.10
CA MET A 81 3.62 -11.43 -17.74
C MET A 81 2.70 -11.15 -18.93
N GLU A 82 2.51 -12.14 -19.80
CA GLU A 82 1.30 -12.16 -20.63
C GLU A 82 0.10 -12.29 -19.69
N HIS A 83 -0.84 -11.36 -19.81
CA HIS A 83 -2.09 -11.31 -19.05
C HIS A 83 -2.84 -12.67 -19.00
N LYS A 84 -2.57 -13.57 -19.95
CA LYS A 84 -3.21 -14.88 -20.04
C LYS A 84 -2.55 -15.96 -19.16
N ASN A 85 -1.33 -15.75 -18.67
CA ASN A 85 -0.63 -16.78 -17.89
C ASN A 85 -0.83 -16.59 -16.38
N ILE A 86 -1.97 -17.10 -15.89
CA ILE A 86 -2.34 -16.98 -14.49
C ILE A 86 -1.32 -17.62 -13.54
N GLU A 87 -0.70 -18.73 -13.92
CA GLU A 87 0.24 -19.47 -13.06
C GLU A 87 1.47 -18.64 -12.75
N LYS A 88 1.99 -17.93 -13.75
CA LYS A 88 3.14 -17.05 -13.57
C LYS A 88 2.79 -15.83 -12.72
N GLN A 89 1.57 -15.29 -12.80
CA GLN A 89 1.09 -14.23 -11.91
C GLN A 89 0.97 -14.72 -10.47
N LEU A 90 0.39 -15.90 -10.25
CA LEU A 90 0.28 -16.52 -8.93
C LEU A 90 1.67 -16.78 -8.32
N ALA A 91 2.59 -17.35 -9.09
CA ALA A 91 3.97 -17.57 -8.67
C ALA A 91 4.71 -16.27 -8.33
N ALA A 92 4.46 -15.19 -9.10
CA ALA A 92 5.04 -13.88 -8.82
C ALA A 92 4.53 -13.29 -7.50
N ILE A 93 3.22 -13.42 -7.20
CA ILE A 93 2.61 -12.97 -5.95
C ILE A 93 3.13 -13.79 -4.77
N ALA A 94 3.10 -15.12 -4.87
CA ALA A 94 3.68 -16.03 -3.88
C ALA A 94 5.12 -15.63 -3.55
N GLY A 95 5.94 -15.46 -4.58
CA GLY A 95 7.34 -15.07 -4.42
C GLY A 95 7.51 -13.67 -3.82
N ILE A 96 6.55 -12.75 -3.93
CA ILE A 96 6.58 -11.47 -3.19
C ILE A 96 6.30 -11.72 -1.71
N ILE A 97 5.23 -12.45 -1.39
CA ILE A 97 4.81 -12.75 -0.02
C ILE A 97 5.94 -13.46 0.73
N GLU A 98 6.45 -14.56 0.19
CA GLU A 98 7.51 -15.37 0.81
C GLU A 98 8.82 -14.60 1.01
N ARG A 99 9.15 -13.66 0.09
CA ARG A 99 10.35 -12.85 0.25
C ARG A 99 10.20 -11.81 1.32
N LEU A 100 9.05 -11.13 1.39
CA LEU A 100 8.77 -10.14 2.43
C LEU A 100 8.68 -10.82 3.80
N ASP A 101 8.06 -11.98 3.87
CA ASP A 101 8.00 -12.81 5.07
C ASP A 101 9.41 -13.18 5.57
N ARG A 102 10.26 -13.71 4.68
CA ARG A 102 11.65 -14.06 5.01
C ARG A 102 12.48 -12.89 5.55
N VAL A 103 12.21 -11.67 5.08
CA VAL A 103 12.93 -10.48 5.56
C VAL A 103 12.16 -9.68 6.62
N SER A 104 11.02 -10.18 7.10
CA SER A 104 10.24 -9.52 8.14
C SER A 104 11.06 -9.18 9.40
N PRO A 105 12.06 -9.97 9.85
CA PRO A 105 12.87 -9.61 11.02
C PRO A 105 13.68 -8.33 10.83
N ILE A 106 14.10 -8.04 9.60
CA ILE A 106 14.92 -6.86 9.26
C ILE A 106 14.08 -5.69 8.74
N ALA A 107 12.77 -5.72 8.91
CA ALA A 107 11.90 -4.60 8.56
C ALA A 107 12.31 -3.32 9.33
N PRO A 108 12.28 -2.13 8.70
CA PRO A 108 12.71 -0.88 9.34
C PRO A 108 11.94 -0.59 10.63
N ALA A 109 12.65 -0.15 11.67
CA ALA A 109 12.07 0.13 12.99
C ALA A 109 10.86 1.07 12.91
N ASN A 110 10.98 2.18 12.17
CA ASN A 110 9.90 3.14 12.01
C ASN A 110 8.64 2.53 11.40
N LEU A 111 8.78 1.64 10.41
CA LEU A 111 7.66 0.94 9.81
C LEU A 111 6.98 0.02 10.83
N ARG A 112 7.77 -0.77 11.57
CA ARG A 112 7.26 -1.67 12.61
C ARG A 112 6.53 -0.91 13.71
N SER A 113 7.13 0.17 14.22
CA SER A 113 6.51 1.02 15.25
C SER A 113 5.18 1.60 14.79
N CYS A 114 5.09 2.07 13.55
CA CYS A 114 3.83 2.57 12.98
C CYS A 114 2.78 1.46 12.86
N CYS A 115 3.15 0.29 12.34
CA CYS A 115 2.26 -0.87 12.23
C CYS A 115 1.75 -1.34 13.60
N GLN A 116 2.65 -1.42 14.58
CA GLN A 116 2.32 -1.81 15.95
C GLN A 116 1.35 -0.80 16.59
N HIS A 117 1.64 0.50 16.50
CA HIS A 117 0.79 1.53 17.08
C HIS A 117 -0.60 1.57 16.44
N MET A 118 -0.68 1.56 15.10
CA MET A 118 -1.96 1.51 14.40
C MET A 118 -2.78 0.28 14.77
N LEU A 119 -2.15 -0.90 14.84
CA LEU A 119 -2.85 -2.13 15.23
C LEU A 119 -3.36 -2.06 16.67
N SER A 120 -2.57 -1.47 17.58
CA SER A 120 -2.97 -1.29 18.98
C SER A 120 -4.17 -0.37 19.11
N GLU A 121 -4.09 0.85 18.57
CA GLU A 121 -5.20 1.82 18.63
C GLU A 121 -6.46 1.28 17.94
N PHE A 122 -6.31 0.57 16.81
CA PHE A 122 -7.44 -0.05 16.13
C PHE A 122 -8.10 -1.15 16.96
N ARG A 123 -7.33 -2.00 17.66
CA ARG A 123 -7.88 -3.03 18.56
C ARG A 123 -8.58 -2.43 19.77
N SER A 124 -8.05 -1.31 20.28
CA SER A 124 -8.68 -0.55 21.35
C SER A 124 -9.97 0.14 20.91
N TYR A 125 -10.06 0.55 19.64
CA TYR A 125 -11.25 1.21 19.09
C TYR A 125 -12.31 0.20 18.62
N TYR A 126 -11.89 -0.97 18.10
CA TYR A 126 -12.75 -2.02 17.59
C TYR A 126 -12.45 -3.36 18.25
N HIS A 127 -13.03 -3.58 19.43
CA HIS A 127 -12.80 -4.78 20.23
C HIS A 127 -13.19 -6.09 19.52
N ASP A 128 -14.27 -6.07 18.72
CA ASP A 128 -14.83 -7.26 18.08
C ASP A 128 -14.40 -7.43 16.61
N SER A 129 -13.45 -6.63 16.12
CA SER A 129 -13.08 -6.70 14.70
C SER A 129 -12.40 -8.02 14.35
N PRO A 130 -12.95 -8.81 13.40
CA PRO A 130 -12.31 -10.03 12.97
C PRO A 130 -11.07 -9.68 12.13
N ASN A 131 -9.90 -10.16 12.57
CA ASN A 131 -8.60 -9.96 11.91
C ASN A 131 -8.20 -8.48 11.74
N PRO A 132 -7.95 -7.74 12.85
CA PRO A 132 -7.63 -6.30 12.82
C PRO A 132 -6.36 -5.97 12.01
N VAL A 133 -5.43 -6.92 11.91
CA VAL A 133 -4.20 -6.84 11.09
C VAL A 133 -4.53 -6.53 9.62
N ARG A 134 -5.60 -7.11 9.10
CA ARG A 134 -6.02 -6.94 7.70
C ARG A 134 -6.39 -5.49 7.39
N HIS A 135 -7.15 -4.87 8.29
CA HIS A 135 -7.68 -3.52 8.12
C HIS A 135 -6.66 -2.43 8.44
N THR A 136 -5.62 -2.77 9.20
CA THR A 136 -4.54 -1.85 9.59
C THR A 136 -3.31 -2.07 8.71
N VAL A 137 -2.43 -2.98 9.10
CA VAL A 137 -1.15 -3.30 8.44
C VAL A 137 -1.39 -3.77 7.01
N GLY A 138 -2.43 -4.57 6.77
CA GLY A 138 -2.81 -5.02 5.44
C GLY A 138 -3.19 -3.86 4.52
N ASN A 139 -4.04 -2.95 4.96
CA ASN A 139 -4.40 -1.76 4.18
C ASN A 139 -3.18 -0.86 3.92
N LEU A 140 -2.25 -0.74 4.87
CA LEU A 140 -0.99 -0.03 4.62
C LEU A 140 -0.12 -0.75 3.57
N ILE A 141 0.35 -1.95 3.90
CA ILE A 141 1.38 -2.65 3.14
C ILE A 141 0.85 -3.12 1.79
N VAL A 142 -0.33 -3.73 1.75
CA VAL A 142 -0.87 -4.27 0.49
C VAL A 142 -1.58 -3.19 -0.29
N LEU A 143 -2.60 -2.56 0.28
CA LEU A 143 -3.51 -1.70 -0.47
C LEU A 143 -2.87 -0.35 -0.84
N ARG A 144 -2.08 0.24 0.07
CA ARG A 144 -1.46 1.56 -0.15
C ARG A 144 -0.02 1.54 -0.62
N THR A 145 0.67 0.40 -0.50
CA THR A 145 2.08 0.30 -0.90
C THR A 145 2.27 -0.67 -2.05
N ILE A 146 2.09 -1.97 -1.85
CA ILE A 146 2.40 -3.00 -2.86
C ILE A 146 1.50 -2.87 -4.09
N CYS A 147 0.17 -2.77 -3.93
CA CYS A 147 -0.75 -2.70 -5.06
C CYS A 147 -0.48 -1.47 -5.96
N PRO A 148 -0.30 -0.24 -5.42
CA PRO A 148 0.11 0.89 -6.23
C PRO A 148 1.44 0.70 -6.96
N ILE A 149 2.42 0.03 -6.35
CA ILE A 149 3.72 -0.24 -7.00
C ILE A 149 3.59 -1.31 -8.09
N LEU A 150 2.71 -2.31 -7.91
CA LEU A 150 2.43 -3.30 -8.96
C LEU A 150 1.82 -2.68 -10.21
N VAL A 151 1.00 -1.62 -10.05
CA VAL A 151 0.37 -0.90 -11.16
C VAL A 151 1.25 0.22 -11.71
N HIS A 152 2.00 0.90 -10.84
CA HIS A 152 2.86 2.05 -11.13
C HIS A 152 4.26 1.86 -10.52
N PRO A 153 5.08 0.95 -11.09
CA PRO A 153 6.40 0.55 -10.56
C PRO A 153 7.39 1.73 -10.46
N GLU A 154 7.27 2.71 -11.35
CA GLU A 154 8.11 3.91 -11.41
C GLU A 154 8.11 4.71 -10.11
N LYS A 155 7.01 4.65 -9.34
CA LYS A 155 6.89 5.32 -8.03
C LYS A 155 7.89 4.82 -6.99
N MET A 156 8.44 3.63 -7.21
CA MET A 156 9.46 3.02 -6.35
C MET A 156 10.85 2.99 -7.01
N GLY A 157 10.99 3.59 -8.19
CA GLY A 157 12.20 3.57 -9.02
C GLY A 157 12.41 2.28 -9.80
N PHE A 158 11.37 1.46 -9.97
CA PHE A 158 11.39 0.36 -10.94
C PHE A 158 11.11 0.88 -12.36
N PRO A 159 11.44 0.11 -13.41
CA PRO A 159 11.10 0.47 -14.78
C PRO A 159 9.59 0.64 -14.98
N LEU A 160 9.20 1.62 -15.79
CA LEU A 160 7.81 1.84 -16.19
C LEU A 160 7.25 0.62 -16.93
N HIS A 161 5.99 0.30 -16.67
CA HIS A 161 5.29 -0.77 -17.40
C HIS A 161 5.09 -0.43 -18.88
N THR A 162 5.17 -1.45 -19.73
CA THR A 162 4.53 -1.38 -21.06
C THR A 162 3.02 -1.57 -20.91
N LYS A 163 2.24 -1.28 -21.97
CA LYS A 163 0.78 -1.49 -21.96
C LYS A 163 0.37 -2.89 -21.49
N SER A 164 1.06 -3.94 -21.96
CA SER A 164 0.78 -5.33 -21.55
C SER A 164 1.11 -5.59 -20.08
N LEU A 165 2.28 -5.12 -19.61
CA LEU A 165 2.71 -5.31 -18.23
C LEU A 165 1.83 -4.54 -17.23
N PHE A 166 1.27 -3.41 -17.64
CA PHE A 166 0.31 -2.66 -16.83
C PHE A 166 -0.93 -3.50 -16.53
N VAL A 167 -1.51 -4.19 -17.52
CA VAL A 167 -2.70 -5.03 -17.29
C VAL A 167 -2.37 -6.22 -16.37
N SER A 168 -1.18 -6.82 -16.55
CA SER A 168 -0.69 -7.86 -15.63
C SER A 168 -0.48 -7.32 -14.21
N GLY A 169 0.08 -6.13 -14.04
CA GLY A 169 0.22 -5.47 -12.73
C GLY A 169 -1.12 -5.21 -12.05
N VAL A 170 -2.13 -4.78 -12.81
CA VAL A 170 -3.51 -4.60 -12.35
C VAL A 170 -4.13 -5.93 -11.89
N GLN A 171 -3.97 -7.01 -12.67
CA GLN A 171 -4.45 -8.33 -12.27
C GLN A 171 -3.75 -8.83 -11.01
N MET A 172 -2.42 -8.68 -10.92
CA MET A 172 -1.67 -9.07 -9.74
C MET A 172 -2.13 -8.30 -8.50
N ALA A 173 -2.37 -6.99 -8.62
CA ALA A 173 -2.93 -6.18 -7.54
C ALA A 173 -4.32 -6.66 -7.11
N LYS A 174 -5.20 -7.02 -8.06
CA LYS A 174 -6.52 -7.61 -7.77
C LYS A 174 -6.37 -8.91 -6.96
N ILE A 175 -5.50 -9.82 -7.39
CA ILE A 175 -5.25 -11.09 -6.70
C ILE A 175 -4.68 -10.86 -5.29
N PHE A 176 -3.74 -9.94 -5.14
CA PHE A 176 -3.17 -9.59 -3.84
C PHE A 176 -4.23 -9.04 -2.87
N GLN A 177 -5.15 -8.20 -3.36
CA GLN A 177 -6.27 -7.70 -2.57
C GLN A 177 -7.25 -8.80 -2.17
N HIS A 178 -7.62 -9.67 -3.11
CA HIS A 178 -8.48 -10.83 -2.80
C HIS A 178 -7.85 -11.74 -1.74
N THR A 179 -6.53 -11.97 -1.85
CA THR A 179 -5.74 -12.75 -0.88
C THR A 179 -5.73 -12.07 0.49
N LEU A 180 -5.47 -10.75 0.56
CA LEU A 180 -5.52 -10.01 1.83
C LEU A 180 -6.87 -10.16 2.54
N TYR A 181 -7.97 -10.03 1.80
CA TYR A 181 -9.31 -10.04 2.37
C TYR A 181 -9.93 -11.43 2.52
N GLY A 182 -9.23 -12.51 2.12
CA GLY A 182 -9.82 -13.86 2.08
C GLY A 182 -11.03 -13.95 1.17
N ARG A 183 -11.12 -13.09 0.15
CA ARG A 183 -12.30 -12.99 -0.72
C ARG A 183 -12.10 -13.86 -1.93
N LEU A 184 -12.95 -14.87 -2.09
CA LEU A 184 -12.98 -15.70 -3.27
C LEU A 184 -13.45 -14.90 -4.49
N PHE A 185 -12.92 -15.25 -5.64
CA PHE A 185 -13.37 -14.82 -6.96
C PHE A 185 -14.67 -15.53 -7.32
N ASP A 186 -15.55 -14.80 -8.00
CA ASP A 186 -16.83 -15.32 -8.49
C ASP A 186 -16.61 -16.46 -9.50
N ALA A 187 -17.53 -17.43 -9.54
CA ALA A 187 -17.41 -18.61 -10.41
C ALA A 187 -17.31 -18.28 -11.92
N GLY A 188 -17.81 -17.11 -12.34
CA GLY A 188 -17.70 -16.62 -13.71
C GLY A 188 -16.36 -15.99 -14.07
N GLU A 189 -15.45 -15.80 -13.12
CA GLU A 189 -14.11 -15.29 -13.40
C GLU A 189 -13.25 -16.38 -14.07
N TYR A 190 -12.53 -16.01 -15.13
CA TYR A 190 -11.58 -16.91 -15.77
C TYR A 190 -10.54 -17.43 -14.75
N ASN A 191 -10.35 -18.75 -14.70
CA ASN A 191 -9.50 -19.44 -13.71
C ASN A 191 -9.91 -19.30 -12.24
N ALA A 192 -11.20 -19.04 -11.94
CA ALA A 192 -11.70 -18.90 -10.56
C ALA A 192 -11.22 -20.03 -9.61
N GLY A 193 -11.19 -21.29 -10.06
CA GLY A 193 -10.71 -22.41 -9.25
C GLY A 193 -9.25 -22.26 -8.79
N LYS A 194 -8.33 -21.91 -9.69
CA LYS A 194 -6.90 -21.69 -9.36
C LYS A 194 -6.72 -20.46 -8.48
N LEU A 195 -7.46 -19.38 -8.79
CA LEU A 195 -7.45 -18.13 -8.02
C LEU A 195 -7.92 -18.37 -6.57
N ASN A 196 -9.00 -19.11 -6.39
CA ASN A 196 -9.59 -19.39 -5.09
C ASN A 196 -8.70 -20.33 -4.27
N ALA A 197 -8.12 -21.36 -4.89
CA ALA A 197 -7.13 -22.22 -4.24
C ALA A 197 -5.91 -21.41 -3.73
N PHE A 198 -5.44 -20.46 -4.56
CA PHE A 198 -4.36 -19.55 -4.16
C PHE A 198 -4.73 -18.68 -2.96
N VAL A 199 -5.92 -18.04 -2.99
CA VAL A 199 -6.40 -17.21 -1.87
C VAL A 199 -6.44 -18.01 -0.57
N CYS A 200 -7.04 -19.21 -0.58
CA CYS A 200 -7.12 -20.05 0.62
C CYS A 200 -5.73 -20.46 1.15
N THR A 201 -4.76 -20.65 0.26
CA THR A 201 -3.39 -21.06 0.62
C THR A 201 -2.57 -19.90 1.18
N TYR A 202 -2.59 -18.75 0.52
CA TYR A 202 -1.69 -17.64 0.83
C TYR A 202 -2.29 -16.58 1.74
N GLU A 203 -3.61 -16.54 1.96
CA GLU A 203 -4.23 -15.66 2.96
C GLU A 203 -3.60 -15.84 4.35
N PRO A 204 -3.57 -17.05 4.96
CA PRO A 204 -3.02 -17.19 6.31
C PRO A 204 -1.54 -16.82 6.38
N ILE A 205 -0.76 -17.14 5.34
CA ILE A 205 0.67 -16.80 5.24
C ILE A 205 0.86 -15.28 5.20
N LEU A 206 0.08 -14.60 4.35
CA LEU A 206 0.12 -13.14 4.24
C LEU A 206 -0.29 -12.48 5.56
N LEU A 207 -1.33 -12.97 6.24
CA LEU A 207 -1.76 -12.42 7.52
C LEU A 207 -0.74 -12.65 8.63
N ALA A 208 -0.07 -13.81 8.67
CA ALA A 208 1.01 -14.09 9.61
C ALA A 208 2.17 -13.10 9.45
N PHE A 209 2.65 -12.93 8.21
CA PHE A 209 3.68 -11.93 7.89
C PHE A 209 3.29 -10.50 8.34
N LEU A 210 2.05 -10.08 8.07
CA LEU A 210 1.56 -8.76 8.46
C LEU A 210 1.47 -8.62 9.99
N ALA A 211 1.11 -9.69 10.70
CA ALA A 211 1.09 -9.71 12.15
C ALA A 211 2.51 -9.59 12.73
N ASP A 212 3.50 -10.27 12.15
CA ASP A 212 4.90 -10.19 12.55
C ASP A 212 5.47 -8.77 12.38
N LEU A 213 5.11 -8.07 11.29
CA LEU A 213 5.49 -6.67 11.09
C LEU A 213 4.98 -5.74 12.19
N SER A 214 3.83 -6.06 12.80
CA SER A 214 3.25 -5.31 13.90
C SER A 214 3.61 -5.83 15.29
N SER A 215 4.39 -6.91 15.37
CA SER A 215 4.80 -7.50 16.64
C SER A 215 5.99 -6.74 17.23
N PRO A 216 6.01 -6.53 18.56
CA PRO A 216 7.13 -5.87 19.23
C PRO A 216 8.40 -6.70 19.04
N HIS A 217 9.37 -6.16 18.32
CA HIS A 217 10.65 -6.85 18.13
C HIS A 217 11.56 -6.57 19.34
N PRO A 218 12.11 -7.58 20.01
CA PRO A 218 13.18 -7.36 20.98
C PRO A 218 14.39 -6.83 20.22
N LYS A 219 14.85 -5.61 20.53
CA LYS A 219 15.88 -4.80 19.85
C LYS A 219 15.36 -3.84 18.77
N THR A 220 14.58 -2.85 19.16
CA THR A 220 14.50 -1.57 18.44
C THR A 220 15.81 -0.80 18.67
N GLN A 221 16.90 -1.20 17.99
CA GLN A 221 18.06 -0.31 17.89
C GLN A 221 17.73 0.82 16.90
N PRO A 222 18.14 2.07 17.17
CA PRO A 222 17.99 3.16 16.23
C PRO A 222 18.67 2.77 14.92
N THR A 223 17.97 2.96 13.81
CA THR A 223 18.41 2.66 12.44
C THR A 223 19.87 3.02 12.24
N ALA A 224 20.77 2.02 12.26
CA ALA A 224 22.12 2.22 11.78
C ALA A 224 22.03 2.55 10.29
N LEU A 225 22.55 3.72 9.91
CA LEU A 225 22.76 4.13 8.52
C LEU A 225 23.37 2.96 7.75
N VAL A 226 22.56 2.33 6.89
CA VAL A 226 23.07 1.40 5.88
C VAL A 226 23.95 2.23 4.97
N ARG A 227 25.28 2.10 5.11
CA ARG A 227 26.25 2.73 4.22
C ARG A 227 26.02 2.16 2.82
N HIS A 228 25.60 3.03 1.90
CA HIS A 228 25.64 2.75 0.48
C HIS A 228 27.11 2.56 0.05
N PRO A 229 27.43 1.56 -0.79
CA PRO A 229 28.69 1.58 -1.52
C PRO A 229 28.67 2.80 -2.45
N VAL A 230 29.69 3.63 -2.31
CA VAL A 230 29.91 4.84 -3.11
C VAL A 230 29.96 4.47 -4.58
N ALA A 231 29.02 5.01 -5.36
CA ALA A 231 29.24 5.34 -6.75
C ALA A 231 28.83 6.81 -6.90
N THR A 232 29.86 7.64 -6.96
CA THR A 232 29.85 9.05 -7.37
C THR A 232 29.01 9.23 -8.63
N GLU A 233 27.94 10.02 -8.54
CA GLU A 233 27.65 11.10 -9.49
C GLU A 233 26.51 11.98 -8.96
N SER A 234 26.78 13.28 -9.00
CA SER A 234 26.01 14.36 -8.40
C SER A 234 24.64 14.57 -9.07
N PHE A 235 23.55 14.30 -8.35
CA PHE A 235 22.19 14.69 -8.76
C PHE A 235 21.33 15.07 -7.54
N THR A 236 21.70 16.12 -6.80
CA THR A 236 20.95 16.56 -5.61
C THR A 236 20.43 18.00 -5.65
N LYS A 237 20.33 18.64 -6.83
CA LYS A 237 19.76 20.00 -6.91
C LYS A 237 18.43 20.17 -7.65
N SER A 238 17.78 19.11 -8.17
CA SER A 238 16.57 19.29 -9.02
C SER A 238 15.29 18.60 -8.52
N TYR A 239 15.32 17.78 -7.47
CA TYR A 239 14.15 16.94 -7.13
C TYR A 239 13.19 17.50 -6.05
N SER A 240 13.60 18.51 -5.28
CA SER A 240 12.70 19.13 -4.27
C SER A 240 11.58 19.96 -4.90
N GLU A 241 11.70 20.38 -6.16
CA GLU A 241 10.70 21.21 -6.85
C GLU A 241 9.57 20.41 -7.52
N ARG A 242 9.68 19.07 -7.63
CA ARG A 242 8.61 18.24 -8.24
C ARG A 242 7.56 17.73 -7.26
N CYS A 243 7.71 17.99 -5.97
CA CYS A 243 6.74 17.57 -4.94
C CYS A 243 5.72 18.66 -4.56
N THR A 244 5.85 19.90 -5.03
CA THR A 244 4.95 21.00 -4.67
C THR A 244 3.73 21.15 -5.59
N ASN A 245 3.70 20.52 -6.77
CA ASN A 245 2.58 20.63 -7.73
C ASN A 245 1.41 19.66 -7.48
N TRP A 246 1.39 18.92 -6.38
CA TRP A 246 0.33 17.92 -6.10
C TRP A 246 -0.93 18.49 -5.44
N SER A 247 -0.96 19.79 -5.13
CA SER A 247 -2.02 20.43 -4.34
C SER A 247 -2.96 21.35 -5.12
N ALA A 248 -2.81 21.52 -6.43
CA ALA A 248 -3.58 22.52 -7.19
C ALA A 248 -4.21 21.91 -8.45
N GLU A 249 -5.47 21.51 -8.33
CA GLU A 249 -6.46 21.61 -9.42
C GLU A 249 -7.86 21.90 -8.84
N PRO A 250 -8.77 22.51 -9.60
CA PRO A 250 -9.70 23.51 -9.07
C PRO A 250 -10.92 22.89 -8.38
N THR A 251 -11.27 23.45 -7.20
CA THR A 251 -12.55 23.24 -6.54
C THR A 251 -13.70 23.73 -7.41
N LEU A 252 -14.35 22.79 -8.11
CA LEU A 252 -15.67 23.01 -8.71
C LEU A 252 -16.71 22.95 -7.57
N ARG A 253 -17.04 24.12 -7.03
CA ARG A 253 -18.14 24.30 -6.07
C ARG A 253 -19.43 23.77 -6.67
N ARG A 254 -20.00 22.73 -6.07
CA ARG A 254 -21.43 22.42 -6.22
C ARG A 254 -22.10 22.59 -4.85
N HIS A 255 -22.96 23.59 -4.79
CA HIS A 255 -24.01 23.70 -3.78
C HIS A 255 -24.87 22.44 -3.82
N VAL A 256 -25.07 21.79 -2.67
CA VAL A 256 -26.20 20.89 -2.46
C VAL A 256 -26.83 21.25 -1.13
N SER A 257 -28.09 21.70 -1.21
CA SER A 257 -28.92 22.11 -0.10
C SER A 257 -29.22 20.95 0.85
N VAL A 258 -29.25 21.29 2.13
CA VAL A 258 -29.68 20.43 3.23
C VAL A 258 -31.20 20.31 3.21
N SER A 259 -31.73 19.09 3.30
CA SER A 259 -33.05 18.85 3.91
C SER A 259 -33.13 17.46 4.56
N ASN A 260 -33.05 17.51 5.88
CA ASN A 260 -33.71 16.72 6.94
C ASN A 260 -34.28 15.30 6.74
N MET A 261 -33.94 14.49 7.78
CA MET A 261 -34.78 13.59 8.59
C MET A 261 -34.55 12.06 8.52
N LEU A 262 -34.65 11.50 9.73
CA LEU A 262 -34.22 10.21 10.25
C LEU A 262 -34.94 8.99 9.63
N SER A 263 -34.21 7.87 9.50
CA SER A 263 -34.76 6.54 9.84
C SER A 263 -33.64 5.52 10.08
N VAL A 264 -33.84 4.73 11.13
CA VAL A 264 -33.00 3.66 11.65
C VAL A 264 -33.33 2.34 10.93
N ARG A 265 -32.32 1.45 10.80
CA ARG A 265 -32.30 0.08 10.25
C ARG A 265 -32.23 -0.06 8.72
N ASP A 266 -31.06 -0.45 8.22
CA ASP A 266 -30.79 -1.83 7.77
C ASP A 266 -29.37 -1.95 7.17
N HIS A 267 -28.57 -2.87 7.70
CA HIS A 267 -27.25 -3.21 7.16
C HIS A 267 -27.40 -3.92 5.80
N ASN A 268 -27.29 -3.14 4.72
CA ASN A 268 -27.42 -3.65 3.37
C ASN A 268 -26.06 -4.15 2.81
N PRO A 269 -25.88 -5.47 2.52
CA PRO A 269 -24.63 -6.03 1.99
C PRO A 269 -24.28 -5.53 0.57
N LYS A 270 -25.15 -4.76 -0.09
CA LYS A 270 -24.94 -4.22 -1.44
C LYS A 270 -23.88 -3.10 -1.52
N GLN A 271 -23.51 -2.46 -0.41
CA GLN A 271 -22.43 -1.46 -0.42
C GLN A 271 -21.02 -2.08 -0.56
N ARG A 272 -20.85 -3.38 -0.28
CA ARG A 272 -19.56 -4.08 -0.42
C ARG A 272 -19.09 -4.23 -1.88
N LYS A 273 -20.00 -4.17 -2.87
CA LYS A 273 -19.70 -4.32 -4.31
C LYS A 273 -19.49 -2.99 -5.05
N SER A 274 -19.83 -1.86 -4.43
CA SER A 274 -19.83 -0.54 -5.10
C SER A 274 -18.41 0.04 -5.26
N PHE A 275 -17.56 -0.11 -4.27
CA PHE A 275 -16.31 0.67 -4.20
C PHE A 275 -15.12 0.09 -4.96
N SER A 276 -15.05 -1.23 -5.17
CA SER A 276 -14.06 -1.78 -6.11
C SER A 276 -14.27 -1.14 -7.48
N ARG A 277 -15.52 -1.03 -7.94
CA ARG A 277 -15.84 -0.34 -9.21
C ARG A 277 -15.39 1.12 -9.23
N THR A 278 -15.51 1.89 -8.16
CA THR A 278 -15.13 3.32 -8.15
C THR A 278 -13.62 3.54 -8.24
N LEU A 279 -12.82 2.69 -7.59
CA LEU A 279 -11.35 2.71 -7.68
C LEU A 279 -10.90 2.29 -9.10
N TRP A 280 -11.58 1.29 -9.70
CA TRP A 280 -11.33 0.84 -11.08
C TRP A 280 -11.84 1.82 -12.15
N GLN A 281 -12.90 2.60 -11.87
CA GLN A 281 -13.40 3.65 -12.77
C GLN A 281 -12.42 4.80 -12.89
N LYS A 282 -11.77 5.23 -11.80
CA LYS A 282 -10.73 6.27 -11.86
C LYS A 282 -9.53 5.84 -12.71
N VAL A 283 -9.09 4.57 -12.59
CA VAL A 283 -8.03 4.00 -13.43
C VAL A 283 -8.44 3.96 -14.92
N LYS A 284 -9.72 3.70 -15.21
CA LYS A 284 -10.25 3.70 -16.58
C LYS A 284 -10.39 5.10 -17.18
N ILE A 285 -10.67 6.13 -16.37
CA ILE A 285 -10.79 7.52 -16.80
C ILE A 285 -9.41 8.13 -17.10
N SER A 286 -8.38 7.81 -16.31
CA SER A 286 -6.99 8.22 -16.62
C SER A 286 -6.45 7.61 -17.92
N PHE A 287 -7.03 6.50 -18.39
CA PHE A 287 -6.68 5.85 -19.65
C PHE A 287 -7.27 6.57 -20.88
N LEU A 288 -8.44 7.21 -20.75
CA LEU A 288 -9.11 7.91 -21.86
C LEU A 288 -8.55 9.33 -22.09
N HIS A 289 -8.01 9.98 -21.06
CA HIS A 289 -7.47 11.33 -21.17
C HIS A 289 -6.07 11.42 -21.79
N ASN A 290 -5.36 10.29 -21.94
CA ASN A 290 -4.01 10.24 -22.53
C ASN A 290 -3.98 9.70 -23.98
N THR A 291 -5.13 9.65 -24.67
CA THR A 291 -5.24 9.09 -26.04
C THR A 291 -5.85 10.03 -27.08
N LEU A 292 -5.84 11.35 -26.86
CA LEU A 292 -6.12 12.30 -27.95
C LEU A 292 -4.83 12.98 -28.40
N PRO A 293 -4.33 12.71 -29.63
CA PRO A 293 -3.38 13.60 -30.26
C PRO A 293 -4.12 14.89 -30.64
N SER A 294 -3.67 16.01 -30.07
CA SER A 294 -4.04 17.34 -30.54
C SER A 294 -3.37 17.60 -31.89
N SER A 295 -4.07 17.30 -32.97
CA SER A 295 -3.83 17.86 -34.30
C SER A 295 -5.07 17.67 -35.16
N PHE A 296 -5.75 18.77 -35.50
CA PHE A 296 -6.35 19.13 -36.79
C PHE A 296 -7.45 20.20 -36.61
N HIS A 297 -7.03 21.46 -36.48
CA HIS A 297 -7.34 22.64 -37.31
C HIS A 297 -7.06 23.93 -36.55
#